data_AF-A0A0M8W8X1-F1
#
_entry.id   AF-A0A0M8W8X1-F1
#
_cell.length_a   1.000
_cell.length_b   1.000
_cell.length_c   1.000
_cell.angle_alpha   90.00
_cell.angle_beta   90.00
_cell.angle_gamma   90.00
#
_symmetry.space_group_name_H-M   'P 1'
#
loop_
_entity.id
_entity.type
_entity.pdbx_description
1 polymer ?
#
loop_
_entity_poly.entity_id
_entity_poly.type
_entity_poly.pdbx_seq_one_letter_code
_entity_poly.pdbx_strand_id
1 'polypeptide(L)'
;MTFTKSSAVRSLGDGTFTASLPAEWTVGPKPHGGFLLAVMTRAAAQSVDGDPLAVAAQFLRAPEVGPVLVRTDLRKAGRTATVVAVTMEQRGQVCVEASVTLGRIPEHRADYVNLPAMPAAPPPGSIELASFPTGGSYKVGALCDLRVDRESAAFLDRRTDGPLEFKLWARPIDEHPDPYFALLAGDLSMPVTFNLGRFGWSPTVQLTALLRARPVPGWLRIHVSCRAVHGQWFDEDATVIDAAGRLVCQARQLALTPAV
;
A
#
# COMPACT_ATOMS: atom_id res chain seq x y z
N MET A 1 6.13 10.83 -13.88
CA MET A 1 5.02 11.53 -13.18
C MET A 1 5.12 11.13 -11.72
N THR A 2 5.04 12.07 -10.77
CA THR A 2 5.23 11.76 -9.35
C THR A 2 4.00 11.05 -8.75
N PHE A 3 4.16 10.32 -7.65
CA PHE A 3 3.06 9.65 -6.94
C PHE A 3 1.98 10.64 -6.50
N THR A 4 2.34 11.82 -5.97
CA THR A 4 1.33 12.81 -5.58
C THR A 4 0.47 13.24 -6.76
N LYS A 5 1.06 13.46 -7.94
CA LYS A 5 0.31 13.81 -9.16
C LYS A 5 -0.53 12.63 -9.68
N SER A 6 0.03 11.43 -9.69
CA SER A 6 -0.65 10.23 -10.20
C SER A 6 -1.84 9.85 -9.33
N SER A 7 -1.73 9.97 -8.00
CA SER A 7 -2.81 9.63 -7.06
C SER A 7 -3.80 10.76 -6.82
N ALA A 8 -3.65 11.92 -7.46
CA ALA A 8 -4.53 13.06 -7.29
C ALA A 8 -5.98 12.75 -7.71
N VAL A 9 -6.93 13.30 -6.96
CA VAL A 9 -8.37 13.25 -7.23
C VAL A 9 -8.88 14.64 -7.57
N ARG A 10 -9.90 14.72 -8.41
CA ARG A 10 -10.59 15.97 -8.75
C ARG A 10 -12.04 15.88 -8.32
N SER A 11 -12.49 16.82 -7.50
CA SER A 11 -13.90 16.90 -7.10
C SER A 11 -14.79 17.23 -8.31
N LEU A 12 -15.95 16.57 -8.35
CA LEU A 12 -17.05 16.83 -9.27
C LEU A 12 -18.25 17.49 -8.56
N GLY A 13 -18.13 17.79 -7.27
CA GLY A 13 -19.26 18.21 -6.42
C GLY A 13 -19.95 17.03 -5.71
N ASP A 14 -20.76 17.34 -4.70
CA ASP A 14 -21.66 16.41 -4.01
C ASP A 14 -21.01 15.10 -3.52
N GLY A 15 -19.78 15.18 -2.99
CA GLY A 15 -19.03 14.01 -2.52
C GLY A 15 -18.54 13.07 -3.63
N THR A 16 -18.61 13.49 -4.89
CA THR A 16 -18.11 12.71 -6.03
C THR A 16 -16.78 13.27 -6.52
N PHE A 17 -15.87 12.37 -6.90
CA PHE A 17 -14.55 12.65 -7.41
C PHE A 17 -14.26 11.82 -8.66
N THR A 18 -13.30 12.27 -9.45
CA THR A 18 -12.71 11.46 -10.52
C THR A 18 -11.19 11.39 -10.36
N ALA A 19 -10.63 10.26 -10.77
CA ALA A 19 -9.19 10.04 -10.85
C ALA A 19 -8.87 9.23 -12.12
N SER A 20 -7.59 9.21 -12.50
CA SER A 20 -7.08 8.33 -13.54
C SER A 20 -6.19 7.26 -12.90
N LEU A 21 -6.32 6.02 -13.35
CA LEU A 21 -5.46 4.91 -12.97
C LEU A 21 -4.38 4.73 -14.06
N PRO A 22 -3.19 5.35 -13.90
CA PRO A 22 -2.08 5.22 -14.83
C PRO A 22 -1.54 3.79 -14.98
N ALA A 23 -1.03 3.47 -16.17
CA ALA A 23 -0.47 2.15 -16.48
C ALA A 23 0.86 1.86 -15.77
N GLU A 24 1.51 2.90 -15.27
CA GLU A 24 2.77 2.83 -14.54
C GLU A 24 2.58 2.35 -13.09
N TRP A 25 1.36 2.44 -12.57
CA TRP A 25 1.00 2.00 -11.21
C TRP A 25 0.32 0.62 -11.21
N THR A 26 0.74 -0.29 -12.10
CA THR A 26 0.19 -1.64 -12.22
C THR A 26 1.13 -2.75 -11.75
N VAL A 27 0.53 -3.85 -11.30
CA VAL A 27 1.16 -5.17 -11.17
C VAL A 27 0.51 -6.09 -12.19
N GLY A 28 1.30 -6.57 -13.14
CA GLY A 28 0.81 -7.10 -14.40
C GLY A 28 -0.07 -6.06 -15.12
N PRO A 29 -1.27 -6.45 -15.58
CA PRO A 29 -2.20 -5.53 -16.24
C PRO A 29 -3.06 -4.72 -15.26
N LYS A 30 -3.02 -5.00 -13.94
CA LYS A 30 -3.99 -4.46 -12.98
C LYS A 30 -3.39 -3.35 -12.11
N PRO A 31 -4.11 -2.23 -11.88
CA PRO A 31 -3.72 -1.21 -10.93
C PRO A 31 -3.42 -1.78 -9.55
N HIS A 32 -2.36 -1.29 -8.92
CA HIS A 32 -1.87 -1.77 -7.63
C HIS A 32 -2.82 -1.43 -6.48
N GLY A 33 -3.06 -2.39 -5.57
CA GLY A 33 -4.02 -2.25 -4.46
C GLY A 33 -3.76 -1.03 -3.58
N GLY A 34 -2.54 -0.87 -3.08
CA GLY A 34 -2.09 0.27 -2.28
C GLY A 34 -2.24 1.62 -3.00
N PHE A 35 -2.12 1.66 -4.33
CA PHE A 35 -2.39 2.88 -5.11
C PHE A 35 -3.88 3.22 -5.11
N LEU A 36 -4.75 2.22 -5.27
CA LEU A 36 -6.21 2.41 -5.16
C LEU A 36 -6.59 2.92 -3.76
N LEU A 37 -5.99 2.37 -2.70
CA LEU A 37 -6.17 2.86 -1.33
C LEU A 37 -5.79 4.33 -1.19
N ALA A 38 -4.64 4.73 -1.73
CA ALA A 38 -4.20 6.12 -1.69
C ALA A 38 -5.19 7.07 -2.37
N VAL A 39 -5.68 6.72 -3.57
CA VAL A 39 -6.68 7.51 -4.31
C VAL A 39 -7.98 7.65 -3.51
N MET A 40 -8.53 6.54 -3.00
CA MET A 40 -9.78 6.56 -2.21
C MET A 40 -9.62 7.35 -0.92
N THR A 41 -8.47 7.22 -0.26
CA THR A 41 -8.19 7.94 0.98
C THR A 41 -8.04 9.44 0.74
N ARG A 42 -7.43 9.86 -0.38
CA ARG A 42 -7.36 11.28 -0.78
C ARG A 42 -8.74 11.86 -1.04
N ALA A 43 -9.65 11.12 -1.70
CA ALA A 43 -11.02 11.58 -1.92
C ALA A 43 -11.76 11.81 -0.59
N ALA A 44 -11.65 10.87 0.36
CA ALA A 44 -12.23 11.02 1.68
C ALA A 44 -11.64 12.21 2.46
N ALA A 45 -10.31 12.35 2.45
CA ALA A 45 -9.64 13.46 3.12
C ALA A 45 -10.06 14.82 2.54
N GLN A 46 -10.18 14.92 1.21
CA GLN A 46 -10.62 16.14 0.54
C GLN A 46 -12.10 16.47 0.79
N SER A 47 -12.97 15.47 1.00
CA SER A 47 -14.41 15.71 1.16
C SER A 47 -14.79 16.35 2.50
N VAL A 48 -13.95 16.20 3.53
CA VAL A 48 -14.22 16.72 4.88
C VAL A 48 -13.05 17.52 5.49
N ASP A 49 -11.96 17.72 4.74
CA ASP A 49 -10.72 18.40 5.16
C ASP A 49 -10.13 17.83 6.47
N GLY A 50 -9.52 16.64 6.37
CA GLY A 50 -8.89 15.98 7.52
C GLY A 50 -7.75 15.04 7.15
N ASP A 51 -6.93 14.68 8.14
CA ASP A 51 -5.85 13.73 7.95
C ASP A 51 -6.34 12.29 8.04
N PRO A 52 -5.88 11.38 7.17
CA PRO A 52 -6.21 9.97 7.28
C PRO A 52 -5.53 9.32 8.49
N LEU A 53 -6.34 8.64 9.30
CA LEU A 53 -5.91 7.87 10.47
C LEU A 53 -5.99 6.37 10.22
N ALA A 54 -7.03 5.93 9.50
CA ALA A 54 -7.21 4.52 9.15
C ALA A 54 -8.00 4.38 7.85
N VAL A 55 -7.73 3.30 7.11
CA VAL A 55 -8.51 2.87 5.95
C VAL A 55 -8.71 1.36 6.03
N ALA A 56 -9.94 0.89 5.78
CA ALA A 56 -10.24 -0.52 5.61
C ALA A 56 -10.97 -0.71 4.28
N ALA A 57 -10.44 -1.55 3.39
CA ALA A 57 -10.89 -1.71 2.01
C ALA A 57 -11.20 -3.18 1.67
N GLN A 58 -12.23 -3.38 0.86
CA GLN A 58 -12.63 -4.63 0.23
C GLN A 58 -12.41 -4.52 -1.28
N PHE A 59 -11.66 -5.45 -1.85
CA PHE A 59 -11.37 -5.48 -3.29
C PHE A 59 -12.36 -6.41 -3.97
N LEU A 60 -13.41 -5.82 -4.56
CA LEU A 60 -14.52 -6.58 -5.16
C LEU A 60 -14.17 -7.06 -6.57
N ARG A 61 -13.40 -6.27 -7.31
CA ARG A 61 -12.91 -6.58 -8.66
C ARG A 61 -11.74 -5.68 -9.01
N ALA A 62 -10.81 -6.21 -9.80
CA ALA A 62 -9.68 -5.43 -10.28
C ALA A 62 -10.16 -4.40 -11.33
N PRO A 63 -9.94 -3.08 -11.13
CA PRO A 63 -10.17 -2.09 -12.18
C PRO A 63 -9.16 -2.26 -13.33
N GLU A 64 -9.43 -1.61 -14.45
CA GLU A 64 -8.47 -1.42 -15.55
C GLU A 64 -7.78 -0.06 -15.44
N VAL A 65 -6.68 0.09 -16.16
CA VAL A 65 -6.05 1.40 -16.45
C VAL A 65 -7.08 2.35 -17.07
N GLY A 66 -7.07 3.60 -16.63
CA GLY A 66 -7.94 4.66 -17.14
C GLY A 66 -8.83 5.31 -16.06
N PRO A 67 -9.87 6.05 -16.47
CA PRO A 67 -10.65 6.87 -15.55
C PRO A 67 -11.49 6.03 -14.59
N VAL A 68 -11.66 6.54 -13.38
CA VAL A 68 -12.57 6.03 -12.36
C VAL A 68 -13.37 7.15 -11.72
N LEU A 69 -14.52 6.78 -11.15
CA LEU A 69 -15.29 7.62 -10.24
C LEU A 69 -15.03 7.16 -8.82
N VAL A 70 -14.93 8.10 -7.89
CA VAL A 70 -14.80 7.83 -6.47
C VAL A 70 -15.91 8.59 -5.75
N ARG A 71 -16.77 7.88 -5.01
CA ARG A 71 -17.86 8.48 -4.25
C ARG A 71 -17.55 8.42 -2.77
N THR A 72 -17.79 9.50 -2.05
CA THR A 72 -17.62 9.60 -0.61
C THR A 72 -18.96 9.84 0.05
N ASP A 73 -19.23 9.13 1.14
CA ASP A 73 -20.44 9.25 1.95
C ASP A 73 -20.06 9.42 3.42
N LEU A 74 -20.36 10.60 3.97
CA LEU A 74 -20.06 10.95 5.36
C LEU A 74 -20.96 10.13 6.30
N ARG A 75 -20.35 9.17 7.01
CA ARG A 75 -21.06 8.30 7.97
C ARG A 75 -21.16 8.90 9.36
N LYS A 76 -20.12 9.61 9.77
CA LYS A 76 -20.03 10.23 11.09
C LYS A 76 -19.14 11.46 11.02
N ALA A 77 -19.66 12.61 11.43
CA ALA A 77 -18.86 13.78 11.76
C ALA A 77 -18.57 13.80 13.26
N GLY A 78 -17.31 14.03 13.64
CA GLY A 78 -16.92 14.11 15.04
C GLY A 78 -15.74 15.02 15.26
N ARG A 79 -15.57 15.51 16.50
CA ARG A 79 -14.47 16.42 16.85
C ARG A 79 -13.09 15.76 16.73
N THR A 80 -12.99 14.49 17.09
CA THR A 80 -11.72 13.75 17.09
C THR A 80 -11.57 12.88 15.85
N ALA A 81 -12.67 12.27 15.42
CA ALA A 81 -12.68 11.33 14.32
C ALA A 81 -13.96 11.50 13.49
N THR A 82 -13.76 11.58 12.19
CA THR A 82 -14.79 11.61 11.16
C THR A 82 -14.66 10.34 10.32
N VAL A 83 -15.77 9.69 9.98
CA VAL A 83 -15.77 8.44 9.22
C VAL A 83 -16.49 8.66 7.90
N VAL A 84 -15.81 8.32 6.81
CA VAL A 84 -16.30 8.46 5.43
C VAL A 84 -16.26 7.10 4.77
N ALA A 85 -17.40 6.62 4.28
CA ALA A 85 -17.43 5.48 3.37
C ALA A 85 -17.03 5.95 1.97
N VAL A 86 -16.28 5.13 1.24
CA VAL A 86 -15.76 5.46 -0.08
C VAL A 86 -15.99 4.28 -1.03
N THR A 87 -16.50 4.54 -2.22
CA THR A 87 -16.56 3.54 -3.30
C THR A 87 -15.77 4.03 -4.50
N MET A 88 -14.99 3.14 -5.10
CA MET A 88 -14.35 3.36 -6.40
C MET A 88 -15.12 2.57 -7.45
N GLU A 89 -15.58 3.24 -8.49
CA GLU A 89 -16.36 2.67 -9.58
C GLU A 89 -15.66 2.85 -10.93
N GLN A 90 -15.72 1.80 -11.75
CA GLN A 90 -15.29 1.86 -13.15
C GLN A 90 -16.33 1.18 -14.03
N ARG A 91 -16.71 1.85 -15.13
CA ARG A 91 -17.71 1.35 -16.10
C ARG A 91 -19.02 0.87 -15.42
N GLY A 92 -19.48 1.64 -14.42
CA GLY A 92 -20.73 1.37 -13.70
C GLY A 92 -20.66 0.17 -12.74
N GLN A 93 -19.48 -0.29 -12.36
CA GLN A 93 -19.29 -1.38 -11.41
C GLN A 93 -18.39 -0.93 -10.25
N VAL A 94 -18.75 -1.29 -9.03
CA VAL A 94 -17.92 -1.01 -7.85
C VAL A 94 -16.69 -1.93 -7.86
N CYS A 95 -15.50 -1.33 -7.92
CA CYS A 95 -14.21 -1.98 -7.91
C CYS A 95 -13.70 -2.25 -6.49
N VAL A 96 -13.74 -1.20 -5.67
CA VAL A 96 -13.25 -1.22 -4.29
C VAL A 96 -14.21 -0.45 -3.41
N GLU A 97 -14.50 -0.99 -2.24
CA GLU A 97 -15.24 -0.29 -1.18
C GLU A 97 -14.32 -0.09 0.02
N ALA A 98 -14.38 1.08 0.66
CA ALA A 98 -13.56 1.38 1.81
C ALA A 98 -14.31 2.20 2.87
N SER A 99 -13.84 2.11 4.11
CA SER A 99 -14.17 3.04 5.19
C SER A 99 -12.89 3.75 5.60
N VAL A 100 -12.91 5.08 5.59
CA VAL A 100 -11.78 5.94 5.95
C VAL A 100 -12.12 6.70 7.22
N THR A 101 -11.26 6.57 8.23
CA THR A 101 -11.31 7.38 9.45
C THR A 101 -10.33 8.53 9.31
N LEU A 102 -10.83 9.74 9.46
CA LEU A 102 -10.13 11.01 9.32
C LEU A 102 -10.09 11.73 10.68
N GLY A 103 -9.04 12.50 10.92
CA GLY A 103 -8.85 13.30 12.13
C GLY A 103 -7.56 14.10 12.04
N ARG A 104 -6.78 14.14 13.13
CA ARG A 104 -5.45 14.72 13.17
C ARG A 104 -4.42 13.64 13.39
N ILE A 105 -3.46 13.49 12.47
CA ILE A 105 -2.34 12.55 12.65
C ILE A 105 -1.53 12.97 13.88
N PRO A 106 -1.14 12.05 14.78
CA PRO A 106 -0.30 12.37 15.92
C PRO A 106 1.05 13.00 15.52
N GLU A 107 1.42 14.09 16.20
CA GLU A 107 2.70 14.79 15.99
C GLU A 107 3.72 14.49 17.10
N HIS A 108 3.23 14.10 18.29
CA HIS A 108 4.09 13.78 19.43
C HIS A 108 4.77 12.43 19.26
N ARG A 109 5.92 12.28 19.94
CA ARG A 109 6.61 10.98 20.04
C ARG A 109 5.68 9.98 20.72
N ALA A 110 5.71 8.73 20.23
CA ALA A 110 5.00 7.64 20.87
C ALA A 110 5.57 7.35 22.26
N ASP A 111 4.69 7.21 23.24
CA ASP A 111 5.04 6.81 24.61
C ASP A 111 5.60 5.38 24.67
N TYR A 112 5.17 4.53 23.74
CA TYR A 112 5.61 3.15 23.60
C TYR A 112 5.69 2.73 22.13
N VAL A 113 6.78 2.04 21.77
CA VAL A 113 6.94 1.38 20.48
C VAL A 113 7.70 0.08 20.65
N ASN A 114 7.28 -0.95 19.91
CA ASN A 114 8.04 -2.18 19.72
C ASN A 114 8.08 -2.42 18.21
N LEU A 115 9.23 -2.10 17.59
CA LEU A 115 9.39 -2.10 16.14
C LEU A 115 10.52 -3.04 15.73
N PRO A 116 10.42 -3.68 14.55
CA PRO A 116 11.50 -4.48 14.02
C PRO A 116 12.76 -3.63 13.81
N ALA A 117 13.92 -4.22 14.12
CA ALA A 117 15.20 -3.58 13.85
C ALA A 117 15.50 -3.64 12.34
N MET A 118 15.57 -2.48 11.71
CA MET A 118 15.88 -2.33 10.29
C MET A 118 16.84 -1.15 10.05
N PRO A 119 17.90 -1.33 9.24
CA PRO A 119 18.76 -0.25 8.78
C PRO A 119 17.97 0.92 8.19
N ALA A 120 18.36 2.16 8.51
CA ALA A 120 17.67 3.38 8.07
C ALA A 120 17.67 3.57 6.54
N ALA A 121 18.64 2.97 5.86
CA ALA A 121 18.77 2.94 4.41
C ALA A 121 19.03 1.49 3.96
N PRO A 122 18.75 1.14 2.70
CA PRO A 122 19.05 -0.18 2.18
C PRO A 122 20.54 -0.52 2.38
N PRO A 123 20.86 -1.69 2.95
CA PRO A 123 22.24 -2.12 3.12
C PRO A 123 22.89 -2.42 1.76
N PRO A 124 24.24 -2.39 1.68
CA PRO A 124 24.96 -2.91 0.53
C PRO A 124 24.51 -4.33 0.17
N GLY A 125 24.32 -4.61 -1.12
CA GLY A 125 23.86 -5.92 -1.60
C GLY A 125 22.34 -6.12 -1.59
N SER A 126 21.57 -5.14 -1.09
CA SER A 126 20.12 -5.10 -1.31
C SER A 126 19.78 -5.06 -2.80
N ILE A 127 18.70 -5.73 -3.16
CA ILE A 127 18.35 -5.99 -4.55
C ILE A 127 17.32 -4.96 -4.99
N GLU A 128 17.58 -4.30 -6.11
CA GLU A 128 16.62 -3.39 -6.72
C GLU A 128 15.51 -4.19 -7.40
N LEU A 129 14.27 -4.07 -6.91
CA LEU A 129 13.19 -4.93 -7.37
C LEU A 129 12.86 -4.68 -8.85
N ALA A 130 13.05 -3.46 -9.35
CA ALA A 130 12.90 -3.12 -10.76
C ALA A 130 13.87 -3.89 -11.68
N SER A 131 15.01 -4.34 -11.15
CA SER A 131 15.98 -5.15 -11.90
C SER A 131 15.59 -6.64 -11.97
N PHE A 132 14.57 -7.06 -11.20
CA PHE A 132 14.10 -8.43 -11.23
C PHE A 132 13.37 -8.68 -12.57
N PRO A 133 13.67 -9.78 -13.29
CA PRO A 133 13.01 -10.11 -14.54
C PRO A 133 11.57 -10.58 -14.29
N THR A 134 10.70 -9.67 -13.89
CA THR A 134 9.24 -9.89 -13.79
C THR A 134 8.57 -9.90 -15.17
N GLY A 135 9.34 -9.89 -16.26
CA GLY A 135 8.83 -9.66 -17.62
C GLY A 135 8.13 -8.30 -17.80
N GLY A 136 8.52 -7.28 -17.03
CA GLY A 136 7.88 -5.96 -17.04
C GLY A 136 6.49 -5.90 -16.39
N SER A 137 6.09 -6.94 -15.66
CA SER A 137 4.80 -6.96 -14.95
C SER A 137 4.77 -6.07 -13.70
N TYR A 138 5.85 -5.94 -12.92
CA TYR A 138 5.86 -5.07 -11.74
C TYR A 138 6.33 -3.66 -12.12
N LYS A 139 5.41 -2.80 -12.54
CA LYS A 139 5.75 -1.44 -13.03
C LYS A 139 5.87 -0.41 -11.92
N VAL A 140 5.27 -0.68 -10.76
CA VAL A 140 5.33 0.20 -9.58
C VAL A 140 6.77 0.50 -9.18
N GLY A 141 7.66 -0.50 -9.26
CA GLY A 141 9.09 -0.35 -8.96
C GLY A 141 9.86 0.59 -9.89
N ALA A 142 9.29 1.04 -11.02
CA ALA A 142 9.90 2.05 -11.88
C ALA A 142 9.58 3.49 -11.44
N LEU A 143 8.63 3.67 -10.52
CA LEU A 143 8.22 4.98 -10.00
C LEU A 143 8.59 5.21 -8.53
N CYS A 144 9.10 4.17 -7.87
CA CYS A 144 9.72 4.25 -6.56
C CYS A 144 11.06 3.52 -6.58
N ASP A 145 12.04 4.04 -5.85
CA ASP A 145 13.26 3.28 -5.56
C ASP A 145 12.88 2.23 -4.52
N LEU A 146 12.82 0.97 -4.95
CA LEU A 146 12.37 -0.16 -4.14
C LEU A 146 13.48 -1.21 -4.06
N ARG A 147 13.97 -1.42 -2.84
CA ARG A 147 15.03 -2.37 -2.50
C ARG A 147 14.47 -3.47 -1.62
N VAL A 148 14.86 -4.71 -1.88
CA VAL A 148 14.55 -5.87 -1.04
C VAL A 148 15.83 -6.42 -0.42
N ASP A 149 15.72 -6.83 0.83
CA ASP A 149 16.78 -7.55 1.52
C ASP A 149 16.97 -8.92 0.90
N ARG A 150 18.21 -9.21 0.49
CA ARG A 150 18.55 -10.46 -0.21
C ARG A 150 18.27 -11.68 0.65
N GLU A 151 18.57 -11.62 1.95
CA GLU A 151 18.40 -12.76 2.86
C GLU A 151 16.93 -13.13 3.03
N SER A 152 16.04 -12.13 3.03
CA SER A 152 14.59 -12.36 3.11
C SER A 152 13.98 -12.92 1.81
N ALA A 153 14.63 -12.75 0.66
CA ALA A 153 14.07 -13.05 -0.66
C ALA A 153 14.61 -14.35 -1.27
N ALA A 154 14.53 -15.47 -0.54
CA ALA A 154 15.05 -16.78 -0.96
C ALA A 154 14.51 -17.26 -2.32
N PHE A 155 13.28 -16.84 -2.68
CA PHE A 155 12.68 -17.13 -3.99
C PHE A 155 13.54 -16.67 -5.19
N LEU A 156 14.41 -15.68 -5.00
CA LEU A 156 15.33 -15.18 -6.02
C LEU A 156 16.38 -16.23 -6.41
N ASP A 157 16.75 -17.09 -5.47
CA ASP A 157 17.65 -18.22 -5.68
C ASP A 157 16.87 -19.51 -6.00
N ARG A 158 15.58 -19.38 -6.39
CA ARG A 158 14.63 -20.48 -6.66
C ARG A 158 14.46 -21.44 -5.48
N ARG A 159 14.72 -20.96 -4.27
CA ARG A 159 14.49 -21.70 -3.03
C ARG A 159 13.04 -21.54 -2.57
N THR A 160 12.55 -22.54 -1.86
CA THR A 160 11.16 -22.63 -1.37
C THR A 160 11.08 -22.88 0.13
N ASP A 161 12.17 -22.67 0.84
CA ASP A 161 12.35 -22.86 2.29
C ASP A 161 12.70 -21.53 3.01
N GLY A 162 12.48 -20.41 2.32
CA GLY A 162 12.69 -19.08 2.89
C GLY A 162 11.64 -18.71 3.94
N PRO A 163 11.94 -17.76 4.83
CA PRO A 163 10.96 -17.27 5.79
C PRO A 163 9.82 -16.57 5.06
N LEU A 164 8.59 -16.62 5.59
CA LEU A 164 7.49 -15.78 5.10
C LEU A 164 7.56 -14.37 5.68
N GLU A 165 8.73 -13.76 5.51
CA GLU A 165 9.07 -12.43 6.00
C GLU A 165 9.90 -11.72 4.94
N PHE A 166 9.59 -10.46 4.68
CA PHE A 166 10.38 -9.59 3.81
C PHE A 166 10.78 -8.31 4.52
N LYS A 167 11.99 -7.83 4.18
CA LYS A 167 12.49 -6.51 4.54
C LYS A 167 12.72 -5.72 3.27
N LEU A 168 12.07 -4.57 3.18
CA LEU A 168 12.16 -3.70 2.01
C LEU A 168 12.46 -2.26 2.42
N TRP A 169 12.96 -1.49 1.47
CA TRP A 169 13.12 -0.06 1.56
C TRP A 169 12.49 0.57 0.33
N ALA A 170 11.62 1.55 0.54
CA ALA A 170 10.93 2.26 -0.52
C ALA A 170 11.02 3.77 -0.34
N ARG A 171 11.18 4.51 -1.43
CA ARG A 171 10.93 5.95 -1.48
C ARG A 171 10.37 6.34 -2.84
N PRO A 172 9.50 7.35 -2.93
CA PRO A 172 9.05 7.84 -4.23
C PRO A 172 10.21 8.54 -4.96
N ILE A 173 10.21 8.48 -6.29
CA ILE A 173 11.18 9.19 -7.12
C ILE A 173 10.75 10.65 -7.28
N ASP A 174 11.71 11.58 -7.23
CA ASP A 174 11.52 13.03 -7.40
C ASP A 174 10.58 13.72 -6.40
N GLU A 175 10.29 13.09 -5.25
CA GLU A 175 9.52 13.69 -4.15
C GLU A 175 9.84 13.04 -2.80
N HIS A 176 9.12 13.44 -1.75
CA HIS A 176 9.23 12.86 -0.41
C HIS A 176 8.00 12.00 -0.10
N PRO A 177 8.14 10.93 0.70
CA PRO A 177 6.99 10.16 1.13
C PRO A 177 6.01 11.07 1.90
N ASP A 178 4.72 10.91 1.61
CA ASP A 178 3.61 11.50 2.36
C ASP A 178 2.79 10.38 3.05
N PRO A 179 1.77 10.69 3.86
CA PRO A 179 0.94 9.66 4.48
C PRO A 179 0.26 8.71 3.47
N TYR A 180 -0.02 9.16 2.26
CA TYR A 180 -0.65 8.32 1.23
C TYR A 180 0.37 7.38 0.58
N PHE A 181 1.62 7.81 0.43
CA PHE A 181 2.71 6.93 0.01
C PHE A 181 3.01 5.89 1.10
N ALA A 182 2.84 6.23 2.39
CA ALA A 182 2.94 5.27 3.47
C ALA A 182 1.85 4.18 3.41
N LEU A 183 0.64 4.49 2.92
CA LEU A 183 -0.40 3.48 2.63
C LEU A 183 0.03 2.55 1.50
N LEU A 184 0.52 3.12 0.39
CA LEU A 184 1.07 2.34 -0.72
C LEU A 184 2.21 1.43 -0.23
N ALA A 185 3.13 1.97 0.57
CA ALA A 185 4.26 1.24 1.13
C ALA A 185 3.85 0.02 1.98
N GLY A 186 2.69 0.07 2.63
CA GLY A 186 2.11 -1.05 3.37
C GLY A 186 1.66 -2.22 2.48
N ASP A 187 1.70 -2.07 1.16
CA ASP A 187 1.27 -3.06 0.16
C ASP A 187 2.30 -3.23 -0.97
N LEU A 188 3.53 -2.69 -0.83
CA LEU A 188 4.53 -2.73 -1.90
C LEU A 188 5.23 -4.08 -2.06
N SER A 189 5.11 -4.99 -1.08
CA SER A 189 5.81 -6.27 -1.14
C SER A 189 5.31 -7.14 -2.29
N MET A 190 6.22 -7.93 -2.84
CA MET A 190 5.86 -9.18 -3.51
C MET A 190 5.10 -10.07 -2.51
N PRO A 191 4.22 -10.97 -2.97
CA PRO A 191 3.59 -11.95 -2.10
C PRO A 191 4.64 -12.76 -1.34
N VAL A 192 4.60 -12.75 -0.01
CA VAL A 192 5.50 -13.55 0.85
C VAL A 192 5.48 -15.04 0.51
N THR A 193 4.37 -15.53 -0.04
CA THR A 193 4.23 -16.91 -0.54
C THR A 193 5.14 -17.25 -1.71
N PHE A 194 5.81 -16.28 -2.34
CA PHE A 194 6.88 -16.55 -3.31
C PHE A 194 8.01 -17.37 -2.69
N ASN A 195 8.31 -17.21 -1.39
CA ASN A 195 9.27 -18.04 -0.67
C ASN A 195 8.79 -19.49 -0.45
N LEU A 196 7.55 -19.84 -0.82
CA LEU A 196 7.04 -21.22 -0.92
C LEU A 196 7.00 -21.73 -2.36
N GLY A 197 7.57 -20.98 -3.31
CA GLY A 197 7.49 -21.28 -4.74
C GLY A 197 6.14 -20.98 -5.38
N ARG A 198 5.24 -20.28 -4.70
CA ARG A 198 3.89 -19.96 -5.21
C ARG A 198 3.89 -18.66 -6.02
N PHE A 199 4.37 -18.75 -7.24
CA PHE A 199 4.42 -17.60 -8.16
C PHE A 199 3.12 -17.44 -8.95
N GLY A 200 2.62 -16.22 -9.06
CA GLY A 200 1.47 -15.90 -9.90
C GLY A 200 0.54 -14.86 -9.32
N TRP A 201 -0.67 -14.82 -9.87
CA TRP A 201 -1.70 -13.87 -9.48
C TRP A 201 -2.08 -14.05 -8.01
N SER A 202 -1.84 -13.00 -7.21
CA SER A 202 -2.11 -13.01 -5.78
C SER A 202 -2.96 -11.79 -5.39
N PRO A 203 -4.28 -11.81 -5.66
CA PRO A 203 -5.14 -10.67 -5.42
C PRO A 203 -5.37 -10.49 -3.91
N THR A 204 -5.23 -9.25 -3.46
CA THR A 204 -5.75 -8.81 -2.18
C THR A 204 -7.28 -8.93 -2.18
N VAL A 205 -7.84 -9.44 -1.09
CA VAL A 205 -9.29 -9.52 -0.86
C VAL A 205 -9.73 -8.41 0.09
N GLN A 206 -8.99 -8.22 1.18
CA GLN A 206 -9.24 -7.18 2.18
C GLN A 206 -7.94 -6.59 2.66
N LEU A 207 -7.88 -5.27 2.87
CA LEU A 207 -6.72 -4.58 3.44
C LEU A 207 -7.15 -3.53 4.46
N THR A 208 -6.57 -3.54 5.65
CA THR A 208 -6.74 -2.48 6.64
C THR A 208 -5.39 -1.84 6.96
N ALA A 209 -5.30 -0.52 6.89
CA ALA A 209 -4.09 0.24 7.19
C ALA A 209 -4.36 1.34 8.22
N LEU A 210 -3.40 1.55 9.12
CA LEU A 210 -3.40 2.54 10.19
C LEU A 210 -2.24 3.51 9.98
N LEU A 211 -2.51 4.80 9.83
CA LEU A 211 -1.50 5.83 9.75
C LEU A 211 -1.18 6.38 11.13
N ARG A 212 0.11 6.44 11.44
CA ARG A 212 0.61 6.67 12.80
C ARG A 212 1.41 7.96 12.95
N ALA A 213 1.98 8.46 11.85
CA ALA A 213 2.70 9.72 11.79
C ALA A 213 2.83 10.18 10.33
N ARG A 214 3.11 11.47 10.11
CA ARG A 214 3.58 11.95 8.80
C ARG A 214 5.04 11.55 8.63
N PRO A 215 5.42 10.81 7.57
CA PRO A 215 6.80 10.42 7.35
C PRO A 215 7.72 11.63 7.16
N VAL A 216 8.96 11.52 7.65
CA VAL A 216 10.03 12.46 7.25
C VAL A 216 10.54 12.11 5.85
N PRO A 217 11.20 13.05 5.15
CA PRO A 217 11.93 12.75 3.92
C PRO A 217 12.92 11.59 4.08
N GLY A 218 13.00 10.73 3.06
CA GLY A 218 13.95 9.61 3.02
C GLY A 218 13.28 8.27 2.74
N TRP A 219 13.98 7.20 3.13
CA TRP A 219 13.52 5.82 2.97
C TRP A 219 12.41 5.48 3.97
N LEU A 220 11.36 4.84 3.47
CA LEU A 220 10.45 4.05 4.28
C LEU A 220 11.01 2.63 4.35
N ARG A 221 11.13 2.11 5.56
CA ARG A 221 11.51 0.72 5.86
C ARG A 221 10.23 -0.08 6.04
N ILE A 222 10.11 -1.17 5.31
CA ILE A 222 8.90 -1.99 5.28
C ILE A 222 9.29 -3.38 5.74
N HIS A 223 8.73 -3.80 6.86
CA HIS A 223 8.80 -5.18 7.33
C HIS A 223 7.47 -5.85 7.06
N VAL A 224 7.45 -6.94 6.30
CA VAL A 224 6.24 -7.70 5.99
C VAL A 224 6.40 -9.10 6.52
N SER A 225 5.37 -9.67 7.13
CA SER A 225 5.37 -11.04 7.62
C SER A 225 4.02 -11.72 7.38
N CYS A 226 4.01 -13.04 7.27
CA CYS A 226 2.81 -13.86 7.20
C CYS A 226 2.78 -14.84 8.36
N ARG A 227 1.61 -15.02 8.95
CA ARG A 227 1.40 -15.96 10.07
C ARG A 227 0.89 -17.30 9.61
N ALA A 228 0.05 -17.33 8.57
CA ALA A 228 -0.58 -18.56 8.12
C ALA A 228 -0.87 -18.57 6.62
N VAL A 229 -0.65 -19.74 6.02
CA VAL A 229 -1.09 -20.06 4.66
C VAL A 229 -2.01 -21.27 4.73
N HIS A 230 -3.29 -21.08 4.45
CA HIS A 230 -4.31 -22.13 4.48
C HIS A 230 -4.92 -22.32 3.09
N GLY A 231 -4.48 -23.38 2.39
CA GLY A 231 -4.85 -23.57 0.99
C GLY A 231 -4.34 -22.39 0.16
N GLN A 232 -5.25 -21.66 -0.49
CA GLN A 232 -4.94 -20.45 -1.26
C GLN A 232 -4.94 -19.17 -0.42
N TRP A 233 -5.38 -19.19 0.84
CA TRP A 233 -5.51 -17.98 1.65
C TRP A 233 -4.25 -17.73 2.46
N PHE A 234 -3.79 -16.48 2.50
CA PHE A 234 -2.70 -16.06 3.36
C PHE A 234 -2.89 -14.63 3.87
N ASP A 235 -2.30 -14.34 5.03
CA ASP A 235 -2.19 -12.99 5.57
C ASP A 235 -0.85 -12.34 5.26
N GLU A 236 -0.84 -11.02 5.16
CA GLU A 236 0.38 -10.21 5.20
C GLU A 236 0.20 -9.04 6.17
N ASP A 237 1.10 -8.98 7.15
CA ASP A 237 1.22 -7.92 8.13
C ASP A 237 2.44 -7.05 7.80
N ALA A 238 2.20 -5.81 7.38
CA ALA A 238 3.22 -4.83 7.05
C ALA A 238 3.39 -3.77 8.15
N THR A 239 4.62 -3.50 8.53
CA THR A 239 5.03 -2.41 9.42
C THR A 239 5.94 -1.46 8.65
N VAL A 240 5.56 -0.18 8.56
CA VAL A 240 6.29 0.85 7.81
C VAL A 240 6.88 1.89 8.76
N ILE A 241 8.20 2.09 8.67
CA ILE A 241 8.98 2.97 9.54
C ILE A 241 9.67 4.02 8.67
N ASP A 242 9.53 5.31 8.98
CA ASP A 242 10.20 6.39 8.23
C ASP A 242 11.72 6.41 8.46
N ALA A 243 12.46 7.34 7.84
CA ALA A 243 13.91 7.41 8.00
C ALA A 243 14.37 7.78 9.43
N ALA A 244 13.51 8.40 10.25
CA ALA A 244 13.82 8.84 11.62
C ALA A 244 13.52 7.77 12.69
N GLY A 245 12.96 6.61 12.33
CA GLY A 245 12.65 5.53 13.28
C GLY A 245 11.23 5.55 13.78
N ARG A 246 10.34 6.35 13.17
CA ARG A 246 8.95 6.46 13.60
C ARG A 246 8.10 5.50 12.79
N LEU A 247 7.22 4.79 13.50
CA LEU A 247 6.13 4.04 12.88
C LEU A 247 5.22 5.02 12.14
N VAL A 248 5.03 4.83 10.83
CA VAL A 248 4.17 5.69 10.02
C VAL A 248 2.95 4.97 9.48
N CYS A 249 3.04 3.68 9.19
CA CYS A 249 1.92 2.87 8.72
C CYS A 249 2.01 1.45 9.28
N GLN A 250 0.86 0.87 9.58
CA GLN A 250 0.68 -0.56 9.81
C GLN A 250 -0.41 -1.03 8.86
N ALA A 251 -0.18 -2.09 8.11
CA ALA A 251 -1.20 -2.67 7.24
C ALA A 251 -1.34 -4.17 7.49
N ARG A 252 -2.56 -4.68 7.38
CA ARG A 252 -2.86 -6.11 7.34
C ARG A 252 -3.73 -6.39 6.13
N GLN A 253 -3.35 -7.37 5.34
CA GLN A 253 -4.19 -7.89 4.27
C GLN A 253 -4.49 -9.37 4.39
N LEU A 254 -5.64 -9.75 3.84
CA LEU A 254 -5.98 -11.12 3.48
C LEU A 254 -5.97 -11.20 1.95
N ALA A 255 -5.21 -12.15 1.41
CA ALA A 255 -5.02 -12.31 -0.02
C ALA A 255 -5.11 -13.79 -0.44
N LEU A 256 -5.26 -13.99 -1.75
CA LEU A 256 -5.16 -15.30 -2.38
C LEU A 256 -3.77 -15.50 -2.97
N THR A 257 -3.25 -16.71 -2.93
CA THR A 257 -2.02 -17.15 -3.60
C THR A 257 -2.37 -18.30 -4.55
N PRO A 258 -1.60 -18.55 -5.63
CA PRO A 258 -1.81 -19.71 -6.49
C PRO A 258 -1.90 -21.01 -5.68
N ALA A 259 -2.82 -21.88 -6.10
CA ALA A 259 -2.91 -23.24 -5.57
C ALA A 259 -1.63 -24.02 -5.90
N VAL A 260 -1.29 -24.96 -5.02
CA VAL A 260 -0.21 -25.95 -5.26
C VAL A 260 -0.69 -26.97 -6.29
#